data_AF-A0A3E1EDP4-F1
#
_entry.id   AF-A0A3E1EDP4-F1
#
_cell.length_a   1.000
_cell.length_b   1.000
_cell.length_c   1.000
_cell.angle_alpha   90.00
_cell.angle_beta   90.00
_cell.angle_gamma   90.00
#
_symmetry.space_group_name_H-M   'P 1'
#
loop_
_entity.id
_entity.type
_entity.pdbx_description
1 polymer ?
#
loop_
_entity_poly.entity_id
_entity_poly.type
_entity_poly.pdbx_seq_one_letter_code
_entity_poly.pdbx_strand_id
1 'polypeptide(L)'
;MTATSPTESGSGGIRDAIRATLYQNRWACLGLNLAVAGLVASYYRWPASALFWEALGEWKTRGSYLFSAVATVLAAVVLPTVVQRLMGMRGGPGQARRLGWGALYWAYRGIEIDWFYRLQGRVFGTGTDGHTVAIKLLVDQFGYSVFWAVPSYLLFVLWVEHRSLRKAFAAADRALLRRSYLSVLLTNWLVWLPAVALVYSLPPPLQFPLFSMILTFYILLITVLVKT
;
A
#
# COMPACT_ATOMS: atom_id res chain seq x y z
N MET A 1 -4.42 -7.21 54.34
CA MET A 1 -4.21 -5.77 54.06
C MET A 1 -2.81 -5.59 53.51
N THR A 2 -2.67 -5.51 52.19
CA THR A 2 -1.68 -4.68 51.48
C THR A 2 -2.01 -4.78 49.99
N ALA A 3 -2.90 -3.90 49.56
CA ALA A 3 -3.15 -3.64 48.16
C ALA A 3 -1.94 -2.87 47.61
N THR A 4 -1.21 -3.45 46.68
CA THR A 4 -0.33 -2.69 45.79
C THR A 4 -1.13 -2.34 44.55
N SER A 5 -1.56 -1.08 44.50
CA SER A 5 -2.13 -0.40 43.34
C SER A 5 -1.15 -0.37 42.17
N PRO A 6 -1.60 -0.58 40.92
CA PRO A 6 -0.81 -0.21 39.75
C PRO A 6 -1.11 1.25 39.42
N THR A 7 -0.21 2.15 39.79
CA THR A 7 -0.16 3.51 39.23
C THR A 7 1.06 3.65 38.33
N GLU A 8 0.78 4.11 37.11
CA GLU A 8 1.67 4.82 36.19
C GLU A 8 2.71 4.02 35.39
N SER A 9 2.47 3.89 34.08
CA SER A 9 3.20 4.66 33.06
C SER A 9 2.94 4.08 31.66
N GLY A 10 2.63 4.96 30.70
CA GLY A 10 2.42 4.54 29.32
C GLY A 10 2.29 5.67 28.30
N SER A 11 2.68 6.89 28.66
CA SER A 11 2.75 8.02 27.71
C SER A 11 3.91 7.90 26.70
N GLY A 12 4.78 6.89 26.83
CA GLY A 12 5.78 6.49 25.81
C GLY A 12 5.19 5.68 24.63
N GLY A 13 3.95 5.21 24.71
CA GLY A 13 3.46 4.12 23.86
C GLY A 13 3.32 4.38 22.35
N ILE A 14 3.22 5.63 21.90
CA ILE A 14 3.03 5.97 20.47
C ILE A 14 4.32 6.52 19.85
N ARG A 15 4.98 7.47 20.50
CA ARG A 15 6.23 8.06 19.98
C ARG A 15 7.34 7.01 19.86
N ASP A 16 7.47 6.15 20.86
CA ASP A 16 8.48 5.08 20.84
C ASP A 16 8.12 3.99 19.83
N ALA A 17 6.82 3.70 19.65
CA ALA A 17 6.36 2.79 18.59
C ALA A 17 6.67 3.34 17.19
N ILE A 18 6.41 4.62 16.94
CA ILE A 18 6.74 5.29 15.67
C ILE A 18 8.25 5.23 15.42
N ARG A 19 9.05 5.56 16.42
CA ARG A 19 10.52 5.53 16.34
C ARG A 19 11.04 4.13 16.07
N ALA A 20 10.48 3.12 16.73
CA ALA A 20 10.84 1.72 16.51
C ALA A 20 10.48 1.26 15.10
N THR A 21 9.27 1.54 14.63
CA THR A 21 8.82 1.21 13.27
C THR A 21 9.70 1.89 12.21
N LEU A 22 10.01 3.17 12.40
CA LEU A 22 10.94 3.91 11.53
C LEU A 22 12.32 3.26 11.49
N TYR A 23 12.90 2.98 12.66
CA TYR A 23 14.24 2.44 12.77
C TYR A 23 14.36 1.04 12.14
N GLN A 24 13.35 0.19 12.35
CA GLN A 24 13.31 -1.17 11.80
C GLN A 24 13.09 -1.17 10.28
N ASN A 25 12.26 -0.27 9.75
CA ASN A 25 11.87 -0.30 8.34
C ASN A 25 12.63 0.69 7.44
N ARG A 26 13.48 1.57 8.00
CA ARG A 26 14.14 2.66 7.25
C ARG A 26 14.87 2.21 5.99
N TRP A 27 15.65 1.12 6.07
CA TRP A 27 16.45 0.66 4.94
C TRP A 27 15.60 0.09 3.83
N ALA A 28 14.55 -0.61 4.23
CA ALA A 28 13.59 -1.19 3.32
C ALA A 28 12.80 -0.08 2.59
N CYS A 29 12.31 0.91 3.34
CA CYS A 29 11.60 2.06 2.79
C CYS A 29 12.52 2.89 1.88
N LEU A 30 13.76 3.12 2.28
CA LEU A 30 14.75 3.84 1.47
C LEU A 30 15.08 3.08 0.19
N GLY A 31 15.38 1.78 0.29
CA GLY A 31 15.69 0.94 -0.86
C GLY A 31 14.55 0.89 -1.88
N LEU A 32 13.31 0.74 -1.40
CA LEU A 32 12.12 0.82 -2.25
C LEU A 32 12.01 2.17 -2.95
N ASN A 33 12.12 3.29 -2.22
CA ASN A 33 12.01 4.61 -2.82
C ASN A 33 13.14 4.94 -3.80
N LEU A 34 14.37 4.47 -3.54
CA LEU A 34 15.49 4.58 -4.48
C LEU A 34 15.24 3.77 -5.75
N ALA A 35 14.70 2.55 -5.63
CA ALA A 35 14.32 1.74 -6.79
C ALA A 35 13.24 2.44 -7.63
N VAL A 36 12.22 3.01 -6.98
CA VAL A 36 11.14 3.75 -7.64
C VAL A 36 11.66 5.02 -8.32
N ALA A 37 12.55 5.77 -7.66
CA ALA A 37 13.19 6.92 -8.25
C ALA A 37 14.04 6.54 -9.47
N GLY A 38 14.74 5.40 -9.41
CA GLY A 38 15.46 4.82 -10.55
C GLY A 38 14.55 4.45 -11.71
N LEU A 39 13.38 3.87 -11.44
CA LEU A 39 12.37 3.57 -12.45
C LEU A 39 11.83 4.84 -13.13
N VAL A 40 11.49 5.87 -12.36
CA VAL A 40 11.05 7.16 -12.93
C VAL A 40 12.18 7.85 -13.70
N ALA A 41 13.40 7.82 -13.18
CA ALA A 41 14.57 8.36 -13.88
C ALA A 41 14.85 7.63 -15.20
N SER A 42 14.62 6.31 -15.25
CA SER A 42 14.77 5.54 -16.49
C SER A 42 13.85 6.09 -17.58
N TYR A 43 12.58 6.31 -17.26
CA TYR A 43 11.60 6.86 -18.20
C TYR A 43 12.04 8.21 -18.78
N TYR A 44 12.52 9.14 -17.94
CA TYR A 44 12.88 10.48 -18.38
C TYR A 44 14.27 10.61 -19.02
N ARG A 45 15.21 9.72 -18.67
CA ARG A 45 16.62 9.86 -19.09
C ARG A 45 17.07 8.84 -20.13
N TRP A 46 16.33 7.75 -20.31
CA TRP A 46 16.74 6.66 -21.19
C TRP A 46 15.66 6.35 -22.24
N PRO A 47 15.84 6.80 -23.50
CA PRO A 47 14.84 6.62 -24.56
C PRO A 47 14.45 5.16 -24.79
N ALA A 48 15.41 4.23 -24.70
CA ALA A 48 15.15 2.80 -24.86
C ALA A 48 14.18 2.25 -23.79
N SER A 49 14.23 2.78 -22.57
CA SER A 49 13.30 2.38 -21.51
C SER A 49 11.94 3.08 -21.63
N ALA A 50 11.89 4.29 -22.18
CA ALA A 50 10.65 5.00 -22.43
C ALA A 50 9.69 4.20 -23.32
N LEU A 51 10.21 3.53 -24.35
CA LEU A 51 9.44 2.63 -25.22
C LEU A 51 8.74 1.51 -24.43
N PHE A 52 9.43 0.91 -23.46
CA PHE A 52 8.84 -0.12 -22.60
C PHE A 52 7.72 0.46 -21.73
N TRP A 53 7.94 1.62 -21.12
CA TRP A 53 6.94 2.31 -20.32
C TRP A 53 5.71 2.69 -21.13
N GLU A 54 5.90 3.24 -22.33
CA GLU A 54 4.82 3.63 -23.23
C GLU A 54 4.00 2.41 -23.68
N ALA A 55 4.65 1.31 -24.06
CA ALA A 55 3.97 0.06 -24.37
C ALA A 55 3.15 -0.46 -23.17
N LEU A 56 3.68 -0.37 -21.96
CA LEU A 56 2.96 -0.73 -20.73
C LEU A 56 1.77 0.21 -20.48
N GLY A 57 1.92 1.50 -20.75
CA GLY A 57 0.84 2.50 -20.71
C GLY A 57 -0.24 2.22 -21.75
N GLU A 58 0.11 1.79 -22.95
CA GLU A 58 -0.83 1.36 -23.98
C GLU A 58 -1.63 0.14 -23.53
N TRP A 59 -0.95 -0.87 -22.96
CA TRP A 59 -1.64 -2.05 -22.43
C TRP A 59 -2.61 -1.68 -21.31
N LYS A 60 -2.19 -0.79 -20.41
CA LYS A 60 -3.07 -0.25 -19.37
C LYS A 60 -4.26 0.48 -19.95
N THR A 61 -4.08 1.30 -20.98
CA THR A 61 -5.18 2.07 -21.57
C THR A 61 -6.17 1.18 -22.32
N ARG A 62 -5.69 0.17 -23.05
CA ARG A 62 -6.53 -0.83 -23.73
C ARG A 62 -7.30 -1.71 -22.73
N GLY A 63 -6.63 -2.22 -21.70
CA GLY A 63 -7.25 -3.08 -20.68
C GLY A 63 -8.02 -2.31 -19.59
N SER A 64 -7.80 -1.01 -19.46
CA SER A 64 -8.45 -0.11 -18.50
C SER A 64 -8.53 -0.71 -17.08
N TYR A 65 -9.71 -0.80 -16.47
CA TYR A 65 -9.88 -1.33 -15.12
C TYR A 65 -9.60 -2.84 -15.01
N LEU A 66 -9.75 -3.63 -16.08
CA LEU A 66 -9.41 -5.04 -16.06
C LEU A 66 -7.91 -5.23 -15.89
N PHE A 67 -7.10 -4.43 -16.61
CA PHE A 67 -5.66 -4.38 -16.40
C PHE A 67 -5.35 -4.05 -14.94
N SER A 68 -6.01 -3.03 -14.39
CA SER A 68 -5.78 -2.56 -13.03
C SER A 68 -6.12 -3.62 -11.97
N ALA A 69 -7.22 -4.34 -12.14
CA ALA A 69 -7.60 -5.46 -11.28
C ALA A 69 -6.57 -6.59 -11.34
N VAL A 70 -6.22 -7.06 -12.55
CA VAL A 70 -5.31 -8.18 -12.75
C VAL A 70 -3.90 -7.85 -12.27
N ALA A 71 -3.37 -6.68 -12.64
CA ALA A 71 -2.03 -6.24 -12.23
C ALA A 71 -1.91 -6.17 -10.70
N THR A 72 -2.94 -5.66 -10.02
CA THR A 72 -2.94 -5.57 -8.55
C THR A 72 -3.01 -6.96 -7.89
N VAL A 73 -3.80 -7.89 -8.42
CA VAL A 73 -3.83 -9.27 -7.92
C VAL A 73 -2.49 -9.97 -8.15
N LEU A 74 -1.88 -9.78 -9.32
CA LEU A 74 -0.56 -10.33 -9.61
C LEU A 74 0.49 -9.77 -8.64
N ALA A 75 0.48 -8.46 -8.42
CA ALA A 75 1.40 -7.74 -7.54
C ALA A 75 1.26 -8.13 -6.06
N ALA A 76 0.04 -8.16 -5.54
CA ALA A 76 -0.21 -8.27 -4.11
C ALA A 76 -0.50 -9.69 -3.62
N VAL A 77 -0.86 -10.62 -4.52
CA VAL A 77 -1.24 -11.99 -4.15
C VAL A 77 -0.37 -13.01 -4.85
N VAL A 78 -0.33 -13.01 -6.18
CA VAL A 78 0.30 -14.11 -6.94
C VAL A 78 1.82 -14.09 -6.79
N LEU A 79 2.48 -12.98 -7.14
CA LEU A 79 3.94 -12.87 -7.07
C LEU A 79 4.49 -13.14 -5.66
N PRO A 80 3.95 -12.50 -4.59
CA PRO A 80 4.39 -12.81 -3.23
C PRO A 80 4.21 -14.28 -2.86
N THR A 81 3.09 -14.90 -3.25
CA THR A 81 2.84 -16.33 -2.97
C THR A 81 3.83 -17.22 -3.69
N VAL A 82 4.16 -16.92 -4.96
CA VAL A 82 5.16 -17.66 -5.73
C VAL A 82 6.53 -17.54 -5.07
N VAL A 83 6.96 -16.32 -4.73
CA VAL A 83 8.25 -16.08 -4.05
C VAL A 83 8.30 -16.81 -2.71
N GLN A 84 7.26 -16.72 -1.88
CA GLN A 84 7.19 -17.46 -0.60
C GLN A 84 7.36 -18.97 -0.80
N ARG A 85 6.69 -19.56 -1.80
CA ARG A 85 6.82 -20.98 -2.13
C ARG A 85 8.23 -21.35 -2.59
N LEU A 86 8.85 -20.53 -3.43
CA LEU A 86 10.24 -20.72 -3.87
C LEU A 86 11.23 -20.62 -2.70
N MET A 87 10.94 -19.80 -1.70
CA MET A 87 11.70 -19.70 -0.44
C MET A 87 11.40 -20.82 0.56
N GLY A 88 10.65 -21.86 0.15
CA GLY A 88 10.31 -23.02 0.99
C GLY A 88 9.25 -22.73 2.07
N MET A 89 8.57 -21.58 2.03
CA MET A 89 7.52 -21.24 3.00
C MET A 89 6.26 -22.04 2.68
N ARG A 90 5.90 -22.98 3.55
CA ARG A 90 4.69 -23.81 3.39
C ARG A 90 3.46 -23.06 3.87
N GLY A 91 2.39 -23.15 3.09
CA GLY A 91 1.10 -22.61 3.47
C GLY A 91 0.46 -23.38 4.63
N GLY A 92 -0.05 -22.65 5.63
CA GLY A 92 -0.88 -23.24 6.68
C GLY A 92 -2.31 -23.56 6.22
N PRO A 93 -3.10 -24.24 7.06
CA PRO A 93 -4.51 -24.55 6.78
C PRO A 93 -5.31 -23.30 6.37
N GLY A 94 -6.17 -23.46 5.36
CA GLY A 94 -7.01 -22.37 4.84
C GLY A 94 -6.28 -21.33 3.98
N GLN A 95 -5.03 -21.57 3.55
CA GLN A 95 -4.28 -20.64 2.70
C GLN A 95 -5.01 -20.33 1.39
N ALA A 96 -5.54 -21.34 0.68
CA ALA A 96 -6.26 -21.11 -0.57
C ALA A 96 -7.44 -20.15 -0.40
N ARG A 97 -8.19 -20.29 0.70
CA ARG A 97 -9.29 -19.38 1.04
C ARG A 97 -8.79 -17.96 1.35
N ARG A 98 -7.69 -17.81 2.09
CA ARG A 98 -7.07 -16.49 2.35
C ARG A 98 -6.60 -15.83 1.06
N LEU A 99 -5.98 -16.59 0.16
CA LEU A 99 -5.55 -16.10 -1.16
C LEU A 99 -6.75 -15.69 -2.02
N GLY A 100 -7.85 -16.46 -2.01
CA GLY A 100 -9.08 -16.10 -2.71
C GLY A 100 -9.69 -14.79 -2.24
N TRP A 101 -9.83 -14.60 -0.91
CA TRP A 101 -10.31 -13.32 -0.36
C TRP A 101 -9.35 -12.16 -0.64
N GLY A 102 -8.04 -12.42 -0.53
CA GLY A 102 -7.01 -11.44 -0.88
C GLY A 102 -7.11 -11.02 -2.35
N ALA A 103 -7.29 -11.97 -3.27
CA ALA A 103 -7.41 -11.68 -4.70
C ALA A 103 -8.64 -10.82 -5.00
N LEU A 104 -9.80 -11.13 -4.41
CA LEU A 104 -11.01 -10.31 -4.58
C LEU A 104 -10.82 -8.88 -4.05
N TYR A 105 -10.24 -8.75 -2.86
CA TYR A 105 -9.96 -7.45 -2.26
C TYR A 105 -8.97 -6.65 -3.12
N TRP A 106 -7.84 -7.24 -3.51
CA TRP A 106 -6.84 -6.55 -4.30
C TRP A 106 -7.29 -6.23 -5.73
N ALA A 107 -8.14 -7.06 -6.35
CA ALA A 107 -8.77 -6.73 -7.62
C ALA A 107 -9.63 -5.47 -7.50
N TYR A 108 -10.50 -5.42 -6.49
CA TYR A 108 -11.31 -4.24 -6.18
C TYR A 108 -10.45 -3.00 -5.92
N ARG A 109 -9.41 -3.13 -5.08
CA ARG A 109 -8.48 -2.03 -4.77
C ARG A 109 -7.76 -1.51 -6.01
N GLY A 110 -7.37 -2.38 -6.93
CA GLY A 110 -6.77 -1.99 -8.20
C GLY A 110 -7.69 -1.11 -9.04
N ILE A 111 -8.97 -1.51 -9.16
CA ILE A 111 -9.98 -0.72 -9.88
C ILE A 111 -10.21 0.63 -9.19
N GLU A 112 -10.38 0.62 -7.87
CA GLU A 112 -10.62 1.81 -7.07
C GLU A 112 -9.48 2.83 -7.22
N ILE A 113 -8.22 2.38 -7.16
CA ILE A 113 -7.04 3.25 -7.24
C ILE A 113 -6.88 3.82 -8.66
N ASP A 114 -7.07 3.02 -9.71
CA ASP A 114 -7.06 3.55 -11.10
C ASP A 114 -8.18 4.57 -11.30
N TRP A 115 -9.38 4.29 -10.79
CA TRP A 115 -10.48 5.25 -10.83
C TRP A 115 -10.12 6.54 -10.09
N PHE A 116 -9.50 6.44 -8.92
CA PHE A 116 -9.07 7.59 -8.14
C PHE A 116 -8.01 8.41 -8.86
N TYR A 117 -7.00 7.79 -9.48
CA TYR A 117 -6.00 8.49 -10.29
C TYR A 117 -6.63 9.23 -11.48
N ARG A 118 -7.60 8.60 -12.16
CA ARG A 118 -8.36 9.26 -13.24
C ARG A 118 -9.19 10.43 -12.73
N LEU A 119 -9.84 10.28 -11.57
CA LEU A 119 -10.60 11.34 -10.93
C LEU A 119 -9.70 12.54 -10.60
N GLN A 120 -8.56 12.30 -9.98
CA GLN A 120 -7.58 13.34 -9.69
C GLN A 120 -7.06 14.03 -10.96
N GLY A 121 -6.87 13.28 -12.05
CA GLY A 121 -6.55 13.83 -13.37
C GLY A 121 -7.63 14.78 -13.92
N ARG A 122 -8.91 14.51 -13.65
CA ARG A 122 -10.03 15.36 -14.07
C ARG A 122 -10.19 16.59 -13.19
N VAL A 123 -9.97 16.45 -11.87
CA VAL A 123 -10.21 17.53 -10.89
C VAL A 123 -9.02 18.50 -10.82
N PHE A 124 -7.80 17.98 -10.83
CA PHE A 124 -6.57 18.76 -10.64
C PHE A 124 -5.71 18.88 -11.90
N GLY A 125 -6.14 18.27 -13.01
CA GLY A 125 -5.41 18.26 -14.28
C GLY A 125 -4.44 17.10 -14.44
N THR A 126 -3.86 16.92 -15.63
CA THR A 126 -2.94 15.82 -15.96
C THR A 126 -1.46 16.24 -15.98
N GLY A 127 -1.16 17.47 -15.57
CA GLY A 127 0.20 17.99 -15.48
C GLY A 127 1.09 17.20 -14.52
N THR A 128 2.40 17.25 -14.79
CA THR A 128 3.47 16.67 -13.96
C THR A 128 4.31 17.76 -13.28
N ASP A 129 3.85 19.01 -13.33
CA ASP A 129 4.47 20.14 -12.63
C ASP A 129 4.33 20.00 -11.10
N GLY A 130 5.22 20.68 -10.36
CA GLY A 130 5.27 20.56 -8.90
C GLY A 130 3.96 20.91 -8.19
N HIS A 131 3.18 21.86 -8.70
CA HIS A 131 1.90 22.23 -8.10
C HIS A 131 0.85 21.12 -8.30
N THR A 132 0.69 20.63 -9.54
CA THR A 132 -0.24 19.53 -9.84
C THR A 132 0.12 18.25 -9.08
N VAL A 133 1.41 17.93 -8.97
CA VAL A 133 1.88 16.77 -8.19
C VAL A 133 1.60 16.96 -6.71
N ALA A 134 1.89 18.14 -6.15
CA ALA A 134 1.70 18.43 -4.73
C ALA A 134 0.23 18.33 -4.31
N ILE A 135 -0.71 18.95 -5.06
CA ILE A 135 -2.12 18.88 -4.70
C ILE A 135 -2.66 17.45 -4.76
N LYS A 136 -2.25 16.67 -5.78
CA LYS A 136 -2.67 15.27 -5.89
C LYS A 136 -2.13 14.40 -4.77
N LEU A 137 -0.86 14.60 -4.42
CA LEU A 137 -0.22 13.92 -3.30
C LEU A 137 -0.94 14.23 -1.99
N LEU A 138 -1.28 15.50 -1.74
CA LEU A 138 -1.97 15.90 -0.52
C LEU A 138 -3.36 15.26 -0.41
N VAL A 139 -4.12 15.29 -1.50
CA VAL A 139 -5.47 14.68 -1.54
C VAL A 139 -5.40 13.16 -1.43
N ASP A 140 -4.41 12.52 -2.05
CA ASP A 140 -4.20 11.07 -1.92
C ASP A 140 -3.84 10.67 -0.49
N GLN A 141 -2.84 11.33 0.10
CA GLN A 141 -2.24 10.86 1.35
C GLN A 141 -2.98 11.37 2.59
N PHE A 142 -3.55 12.58 2.57
CA PHE A 142 -4.26 13.15 3.72
C PHE A 142 -5.78 13.11 3.56
N GLY A 143 -6.30 12.91 2.35
CA GLY A 143 -7.71 12.67 2.11
C GLY A 143 -8.00 11.18 1.97
N TYR A 144 -7.74 10.65 0.79
CA TYR A 144 -8.11 9.28 0.42
C TYR A 144 -7.50 8.23 1.35
N SER A 145 -6.22 8.33 1.69
CA SER A 145 -5.55 7.33 2.52
C SER A 145 -6.07 7.32 3.97
N VAL A 146 -6.28 8.51 4.55
CA VAL A 146 -6.76 8.69 5.93
C VAL A 146 -8.21 8.22 6.07
N PHE A 147 -9.09 8.66 5.18
CA PHE A 147 -10.53 8.47 5.34
C PHE A 147 -11.06 7.21 4.64
N TRP A 148 -10.32 6.64 3.69
CA TRP A 148 -10.82 5.52 2.89
C TRP A 148 -9.86 4.34 2.78
N ALA A 149 -8.62 4.54 2.30
CA ALA A 149 -7.72 3.42 2.00
C ALA A 149 -7.35 2.62 3.26
N VAL A 150 -6.89 3.29 4.32
CA VAL A 150 -6.51 2.63 5.57
C VAL A 150 -7.73 2.07 6.32
N PRO A 151 -8.85 2.81 6.50
CA PRO A 151 -10.05 2.26 7.12
C PRO A 151 -10.60 1.03 6.41
N SER A 152 -10.73 1.07 5.07
CA SER A 152 -11.27 -0.06 4.31
C SER A 152 -10.37 -1.30 4.37
N TYR A 153 -9.04 -1.12 4.40
CA TYR A 153 -8.10 -2.21 4.62
C TYR A 153 -8.27 -2.86 6.00
N LEU A 154 -8.36 -2.06 7.06
CA LEU A 154 -8.56 -2.59 8.42
C LEU A 154 -9.89 -3.31 8.55
N LEU A 155 -10.97 -2.77 7.97
CA LEU A 155 -12.27 -3.43 7.92
C LEU A 155 -12.17 -4.77 7.20
N PHE A 156 -11.42 -4.85 6.09
CA PHE A 156 -11.21 -6.10 5.37
C PHE A 156 -10.47 -7.13 6.23
N VAL A 157 -9.37 -6.74 6.88
CA VAL A 157 -8.61 -7.64 7.76
C VAL A 157 -9.49 -8.17 8.90
N LEU A 158 -10.22 -7.29 9.59
CA LEU A 158 -11.15 -7.65 10.66
C LEU A 158 -12.26 -8.58 10.18
N TRP A 159 -12.79 -8.34 8.98
CA TRP A 159 -13.82 -9.19 8.40
C TRP A 159 -13.27 -10.57 8.01
N VAL A 160 -12.06 -10.66 7.46
CA VAL A 160 -11.42 -11.94 7.12
C VAL A 160 -11.20 -12.79 8.37
N GLU A 161 -10.84 -12.15 9.48
CA GLU A 161 -10.58 -12.79 10.78
C GLU A 161 -11.87 -13.26 11.47
N HIS A 162 -12.84 -12.36 11.66
CA HIS A 162 -14.03 -12.65 12.48
C HIS A 162 -15.28 -13.08 11.68
N ARG A 163 -15.26 -12.93 10.35
CA ARG A 163 -16.41 -13.16 9.45
C ARG A 163 -17.66 -12.35 9.76
N SER A 164 -17.54 -11.38 10.66
CA SER A 164 -18.60 -10.47 11.07
C SER A 164 -17.98 -9.23 11.68
N LEU A 165 -18.19 -8.08 11.03
CA LEU A 165 -17.73 -6.79 11.56
C LEU A 165 -18.37 -6.50 12.93
N ARG A 166 -19.64 -6.89 13.13
CA ARG A 166 -20.31 -6.73 14.42
C ARG A 166 -19.59 -7.48 15.54
N LYS A 167 -19.18 -8.73 15.28
CA LYS A 167 -18.42 -9.53 16.27
C LYS A 167 -17.03 -8.96 16.48
N ALA A 168 -16.35 -8.54 15.41
CA ALA A 168 -15.03 -7.91 15.49
C ALA A 168 -15.07 -6.64 16.35
N PHE A 169 -15.99 -5.71 16.08
CA PHE A 169 -16.11 -4.47 16.83
C PHE A 169 -16.64 -4.66 18.26
N ALA A 170 -17.47 -5.66 18.51
CA ALA A 170 -17.90 -5.99 19.87
C ALA A 170 -16.76 -6.58 20.73
N ALA A 171 -15.82 -7.29 20.10
CA ALA A 171 -14.67 -7.89 20.77
C ALA A 171 -13.45 -6.94 20.86
N ALA A 172 -13.37 -5.93 19.99
CA ALA A 172 -12.21 -5.07 19.88
C ALA A 172 -12.24 -3.90 20.87
N ASP A 173 -11.14 -3.72 21.60
CA ASP A 173 -10.90 -2.53 22.40
C ASP A 173 -10.72 -1.30 21.49
N ARG A 174 -11.40 -0.20 21.81
CA ARG A 174 -11.30 1.07 21.09
C ARG A 174 -9.86 1.61 21.10
N ALA A 175 -9.12 1.42 22.19
CA ALA A 175 -7.72 1.86 22.26
C ALA A 175 -6.84 1.04 21.32
N LEU A 176 -7.06 -0.28 21.25
CA LEU A 176 -6.38 -1.16 20.31
C LEU A 176 -6.70 -0.79 18.85
N LEU A 177 -7.98 -0.57 18.50
CA LEU A 177 -8.38 -0.15 17.14
C LEU A 177 -7.71 1.16 16.73
N ARG A 178 -7.69 2.15 17.64
CA ARG A 178 -7.02 3.44 17.39
C ARG A 178 -5.51 3.25 17.18
N ARG A 179 -4.87 2.41 17.99
CA ARG A 179 -3.43 2.12 17.85
C ARG A 179 -3.12 1.43 16.53
N SER A 180 -3.91 0.42 16.14
CA SER A 180 -3.78 -0.27 14.85
C SER A 180 -3.96 0.68 13.67
N TYR A 181 -4.99 1.55 13.72
CA TYR A 181 -5.22 2.56 12.70
C TYR A 181 -4.03 3.50 12.54
N LEU A 182 -3.56 4.10 13.64
CA LEU A 182 -2.42 5.02 13.61
C LEU A 182 -1.14 4.32 13.13
N SER A 183 -0.90 3.07 13.56
CA SER A 183 0.27 2.30 13.14
C SER A 183 0.26 2.03 11.64
N VAL A 184 -0.89 1.62 11.08
CA VAL A 184 -1.03 1.37 9.64
C VAL A 184 -0.94 2.67 8.84
N LEU A 185 -1.59 3.74 9.30
CA LEU A 185 -1.55 5.04 8.62
C LEU A 185 -0.13 5.62 8.57
N LEU A 186 0.62 5.56 9.67
CA LEU A 186 1.99 6.07 9.70
C LEU A 186 2.92 5.22 8.82
N THR A 187 2.78 3.89 8.86
CA THR A 187 3.53 3.01 7.95
C THR A 187 3.18 3.31 6.49
N ASN A 188 1.90 3.57 6.20
CA ASN A 188 1.44 3.94 4.87
C ASN A 188 2.15 5.23 4.41
N TRP A 189 2.13 6.29 5.21
CA TRP A 189 2.79 7.55 4.85
C TRP A 189 4.30 7.43 4.63
N LEU A 190 5.00 6.65 5.45
CA LEU A 190 6.44 6.47 5.29
C LEU A 190 6.84 5.88 3.95
N VAL A 191 6.03 4.98 3.43
CA VAL A 191 6.29 4.32 2.15
C VAL A 191 5.68 5.12 1.00
N TRP A 192 4.43 5.53 1.14
CA TRP A 192 3.62 6.01 0.03
C TRP A 192 3.72 7.51 -0.19
N LEU A 193 4.06 8.36 0.78
CA LEU A 193 4.29 9.79 0.49
C LEU A 193 5.37 9.99 -0.61
N PRO A 194 6.60 9.47 -0.45
CA PRO A 194 7.62 9.62 -1.49
C PRO A 194 7.29 8.84 -2.76
N ALA A 195 6.75 7.63 -2.65
CA ALA A 195 6.44 6.80 -3.81
C ALA A 195 5.29 7.38 -4.66
N VAL A 196 4.23 7.91 -4.04
CA VAL A 196 3.09 8.53 -4.74
C VAL A 196 3.47 9.85 -5.37
N ALA A 197 4.39 10.63 -4.77
CA ALA A 197 4.94 11.82 -5.41
C ALA A 197 5.59 11.47 -6.76
N LEU A 198 6.37 10.38 -6.79
CA LEU A 198 7.00 9.85 -8.00
C LEU A 198 5.96 9.30 -8.99
N VAL A 199 4.91 8.64 -8.51
CA VAL A 199 3.77 8.21 -9.36
C VAL A 199 3.12 9.40 -10.04
N TYR A 200 2.79 10.46 -9.32
CA TYR A 200 2.14 11.63 -9.92
C TYR A 200 3.05 12.47 -10.81
N SER A 201 4.38 12.33 -10.67
CA SER A 201 5.32 12.92 -11.62
C SER A 201 5.32 12.25 -13.00
N LEU A 202 4.60 11.14 -13.20
CA LEU A 202 4.47 10.48 -14.50
C LEU A 202 3.18 10.85 -15.24
N PRO A 203 3.18 10.75 -16.59
CA PRO A 203 1.96 10.83 -17.39
C PRO A 203 0.87 9.85 -16.93
N PRO A 204 -0.42 10.21 -17.05
CA PRO A 204 -1.55 9.41 -16.52
C PRO A 204 -1.56 7.92 -16.91
N PRO A 205 -1.18 7.50 -18.14
CA PRO A 205 -1.14 6.08 -18.49
C PRO A 205 -0.14 5.26 -17.67
N LEU A 206 0.93 5.90 -17.14
CA LEU A 206 2.05 5.24 -16.46
C LEU A 206 1.92 5.23 -14.94
N GLN A 207 1.05 6.07 -14.38
CA GLN A 207 0.86 6.19 -12.93
C GLN A 207 0.44 4.87 -12.30
N PHE A 208 -0.56 4.19 -12.89
CA PHE A 208 -1.04 2.92 -12.37
C PHE A 208 -0.02 1.77 -12.56
N PRO A 209 0.62 1.60 -13.73
CA PRO A 209 1.70 0.63 -13.87
C PRO A 209 2.82 0.78 -12.82
N LEU A 210 3.31 2.01 -12.60
CA LEU A 210 4.33 2.24 -11.58
C LEU A 210 3.80 1.91 -10.18
N PHE A 211 2.57 2.33 -9.84
CA PHE A 211 1.91 1.96 -8.58
C PHE A 211 1.89 0.42 -8.38
N SER A 212 1.55 -0.35 -9.41
CA SER A 212 1.49 -1.81 -9.32
C SER A 212 2.87 -2.43 -9.08
N MET A 213 3.93 -1.85 -9.66
CA MET A 213 5.31 -2.27 -9.39
C MET A 213 5.73 -1.94 -7.95
N ILE A 214 5.43 -0.71 -7.48
CA ILE A 214 5.66 -0.28 -6.09
C ILE A 214 4.97 -1.23 -5.11
N LEU A 215 3.69 -1.55 -5.37
CA LEU A 215 2.90 -2.44 -4.54
C LEU A 215 3.54 -3.83 -4.45
N THR A 216 4.05 -4.35 -5.56
CA THR A 216 4.75 -5.65 -5.58
C THR A 216 5.96 -5.62 -4.65
N PHE A 217 6.83 -4.60 -4.80
CA PHE A 217 8.00 -4.46 -3.95
C PHE A 217 7.62 -4.29 -2.48
N TYR A 218 6.60 -3.49 -2.18
CA TYR A 218 6.11 -3.26 -0.84
C TYR A 218 5.63 -4.57 -0.17
N ILE A 219 4.82 -5.38 -0.87
CA ILE A 219 4.31 -6.64 -0.31
C ILE A 219 5.43 -7.66 -0.15
N LEU A 220 6.37 -7.75 -1.09
CA LEU A 220 7.52 -8.64 -0.97
C LEU A 220 8.43 -8.24 0.20
N LEU A 221 8.68 -6.94 0.34
CA LEU A 221 9.47 -6.38 1.43
C LEU A 221 8.85 -6.73 2.79
N ILE A 222 7.54 -6.52 2.96
CA ILE A 222 6.85 -6.91 4.21
C ILE A 222 6.92 -8.42 4.41
N THR A 223 6.66 -9.20 3.36
CA THR A 223 6.67 -10.66 3.44
C THR A 223 8.03 -11.21 3.90
N VAL A 224 9.13 -10.63 3.39
CA VAL A 224 10.49 -11.08 3.70
C VAL A 224 10.98 -10.53 5.04
N LEU A 225 10.65 -9.29 5.39
CA LEU A 225 11.09 -8.67 6.66
C LEU A 225 10.32 -9.14 7.89
N VAL A 226 9.08 -9.60 7.75
CA VAL A 226 8.34 -10.25 8.85
C VAL A 226 8.97 -11.61 9.25
N LYS A 227 10.02 -12.05 8.54
CA LYS A 227 10.76 -13.30 8.82
C LYS A 227 11.91 -13.18 9.84
N THR A 228 11.99 -12.10 10.61
CA THR A 228 12.92 -11.95 11.77
C THR A 228 12.17 -11.89 13.07
#